data_AF-A0A9X3J3D8-F1
#
_entry.id   AF-A0A9X3J3D8-F1
#
_cell.length_a   1.000
_cell.length_b   1.000
_cell.length_c   1.000
_cell.angle_alpha   90.00
_cell.angle_beta   90.00
_cell.angle_gamma   90.00
#
_symmetry.space_group_name_H-M   'P 1'
#
loop_
_entity.id
_entity.type
_entity.pdbx_description
1 polymer ?
#
loop_
_entity_poly.entity_id
_entity_poly.type
_entity_poly.pdbx_seq_one_letter_code
_entity_poly.pdbx_strand_id
1 'polypeptide(L)'
;MIGSRPLAALLLVAGLACEPAPRPCPAGTVAHAERARSLVAAVRGSRVGPAIAGASPTICFGGHARGTSRPDGVVVLADSLADAAATARLAHQWMHVVDGLHRFPAPDVPCDRQLVAALAAEARAIVAEIEVCDELACDAAPFTFAAEVRAAAPAERAGLVLARLQAEPEADGLAVLVRDYRARCPGGG
;
A
#
# COMPACT_ATOMS: atom_id res chain seq x y z
N MET A 1 -5.58 32.61 -56.71
CA MET A 1 -6.37 31.77 -55.78
C MET A 1 -5.60 31.67 -54.47
N ILE A 2 -5.97 32.47 -53.46
CA ILE A 2 -5.30 32.52 -52.15
C ILE A 2 -6.18 31.73 -51.19
N GLY A 3 -5.72 30.55 -50.79
CA GLY A 3 -6.46 29.65 -49.89
C GLY A 3 -6.19 29.99 -48.43
N SER A 4 -7.21 30.46 -47.74
CA SER A 4 -7.24 30.68 -46.30
C SER A 4 -7.11 29.35 -45.53
N ARG A 5 -6.17 29.27 -44.59
CA ARG A 5 -6.07 28.16 -43.63
C ARG A 5 -6.82 28.54 -42.36
N PRO A 6 -7.82 27.76 -41.89
CA PRO A 6 -8.42 28.00 -40.59
C PRO A 6 -7.50 27.47 -39.48
N LEU A 7 -7.24 28.32 -38.48
CA LEU A 7 -6.64 27.95 -37.20
C LEU A 7 -7.65 27.07 -36.43
N ALA A 8 -7.33 25.80 -36.25
CA ALA A 8 -8.02 24.93 -35.32
C ALA A 8 -7.53 25.25 -33.90
N ALA A 9 -8.37 25.90 -33.10
CA ALA A 9 -8.15 26.06 -31.67
C ALA A 9 -8.41 24.71 -30.99
N LEU A 10 -7.35 24.07 -30.46
CA LEU A 10 -7.49 22.94 -29.55
C LEU A 10 -8.01 23.45 -28.20
N LEU A 11 -9.29 23.20 -27.92
CA LEU A 11 -9.84 23.26 -26.57
C LEU A 11 -9.30 22.05 -25.78
N LEU A 12 -8.36 22.30 -24.87
CA LEU A 12 -8.02 21.36 -23.80
C LEU A 12 -9.19 21.29 -22.81
N VAL A 13 -10.07 20.31 -23.00
CA VAL A 13 -11.02 19.89 -21.97
C VAL A 13 -10.23 19.07 -20.96
N ALA A 14 -9.79 19.72 -19.87
CA ALA A 14 -9.29 19.03 -18.70
C ALA A 14 -10.45 18.24 -18.08
N GLY A 15 -10.51 16.94 -18.37
CA GLY A 15 -11.42 16.02 -17.70
C GLY A 15 -11.04 15.95 -16.22
N LEU A 16 -11.77 16.67 -15.38
CA LEU A 16 -11.85 16.38 -13.95
C LEU A 16 -12.42 14.96 -13.84
N ALA A 17 -11.54 13.97 -13.72
CA ALA A 17 -11.95 12.65 -13.30
C ALA A 17 -12.65 12.82 -11.95
N CYS A 18 -13.96 12.60 -11.92
CA CYS A 18 -14.73 12.58 -10.68
C CYS A 18 -14.18 11.44 -9.82
N GLU A 19 -13.26 11.76 -8.90
CA GLU A 19 -12.91 10.81 -7.86
C GLU A 19 -14.19 10.49 -7.06
N PRO A 20 -14.49 9.21 -6.81
CA PRO A 20 -15.63 8.85 -5.98
C PRO A 20 -15.50 9.53 -4.61
N ALA A 21 -16.64 9.93 -4.03
CA ALA A 21 -16.65 10.57 -2.73
C ALA A 21 -15.93 9.69 -1.67
N PRO A 22 -15.17 10.29 -0.74
CA PRO A 22 -14.50 9.54 0.32
C PRO A 22 -15.50 8.71 1.13
N ARG A 23 -15.12 7.48 1.47
CA ARG A 23 -15.93 6.62 2.34
C ARG A 23 -15.90 7.16 3.77
N PRO A 24 -16.94 6.93 4.59
CA PRO A 24 -16.89 7.30 6.00
C PRO A 24 -15.87 6.45 6.76
N CYS A 25 -15.25 7.04 7.78
CA CYS A 25 -14.38 6.28 8.67
C CYS A 25 -15.18 5.28 9.52
N PRO A 26 -14.65 4.06 9.74
CA PRO A 26 -15.31 3.08 10.59
C PRO A 26 -15.38 3.55 12.05
N ALA A 27 -16.30 2.97 12.82
CA ALA A 27 -16.45 3.26 14.25
C ALA A 27 -15.13 3.14 15.01
N GLY A 28 -14.88 4.08 15.93
CA GLY A 28 -13.63 4.13 16.70
C GLY A 28 -12.42 4.68 15.94
N THR A 29 -12.61 5.20 14.72
CA THR A 29 -11.56 5.84 13.93
C THR A 29 -12.01 7.22 13.44
N VAL A 30 -11.06 8.07 13.07
CA VAL A 30 -11.32 9.47 12.72
C VAL A 30 -10.69 9.86 11.39
N ALA A 31 -11.39 10.73 10.65
CA ALA A 31 -10.89 11.34 9.42
C ALA A 31 -10.08 12.60 9.77
N HIS A 32 -8.77 12.47 10.02
CA HIS A 32 -7.89 13.64 10.11
C HIS A 32 -7.57 14.15 8.70
N ALA A 33 -8.47 14.93 8.10
CA ALA A 33 -8.41 15.28 6.69
C ALA A 33 -7.11 15.99 6.26
N GLU A 34 -6.57 16.89 7.08
CA GLU A 34 -5.31 17.57 6.77
C GLU A 34 -4.12 16.61 6.80
N ARG A 35 -3.98 15.85 7.89
CA ARG A 35 -2.95 14.82 8.02
C ARG A 35 -3.02 13.81 6.87
N ALA A 36 -4.21 13.30 6.56
CA ALA A 36 -4.44 12.38 5.46
C ALA A 36 -3.95 12.96 4.12
N ARG A 37 -4.27 14.23 3.81
CA ARG A 37 -3.79 14.89 2.59
C ARG A 37 -2.27 14.99 2.56
N SER A 38 -1.64 15.35 3.67
CA SER A 38 -0.17 15.44 3.76
C SER A 38 0.50 14.08 3.54
N LEU A 39 0.00 13.02 4.19
CA LEU A 39 0.52 11.66 4.00
C LEU A 39 0.32 11.19 2.55
N VAL A 40 -0.84 11.46 1.95
CA VAL A 40 -1.13 11.13 0.55
C VAL A 40 -0.17 11.84 -0.40
N ALA A 41 0.07 13.14 -0.19
CA ALA A 41 1.00 13.92 -0.99
C ALA A 41 2.44 13.37 -0.87
N ALA A 42 2.87 13.04 0.36
CA ALA A 42 4.19 12.46 0.61
C ALA A 42 4.36 11.10 -0.06
N VAL A 43 3.38 10.20 0.08
CA VAL A 43 3.38 8.90 -0.60
C VAL A 43 3.42 9.06 -2.13
N ARG A 44 2.63 9.97 -2.71
CA ARG A 44 2.65 10.24 -4.16
C ARG A 44 3.97 10.87 -4.65
N GLY A 45 4.63 11.66 -3.80
CA GLY A 45 5.94 12.25 -4.09
C GLY A 45 7.11 11.29 -3.94
N SER A 46 6.92 10.19 -3.22
CA SER A 46 7.95 9.18 -3.03
C SER A 46 8.17 8.31 -4.26
N ARG A 47 9.25 7.52 -4.23
CA ARG A 47 9.57 6.54 -5.29
C ARG A 47 8.46 5.52 -5.60
N VAL A 48 7.55 5.24 -4.66
CA VAL A 48 6.45 4.28 -4.88
C VAL A 48 5.23 4.94 -5.53
N GLY A 49 5.18 6.28 -5.60
CA GLY A 49 4.09 7.07 -6.16
C GLY A 49 3.59 6.57 -7.53
N PRO A 50 4.46 6.26 -8.50
CA PRO A 50 4.04 5.73 -9.80
C PRO A 50 3.27 4.39 -9.71
N ALA A 51 3.60 3.52 -8.76
CA ALA A 51 2.98 2.21 -8.61
C ALA A 51 1.55 2.27 -8.04
N ILE A 52 1.15 3.40 -7.45
CA ILE A 52 -0.11 3.56 -6.71
C ILE A 52 -1.04 4.63 -7.32
N ALA A 53 -0.64 5.26 -8.43
CA ALA A 53 -1.31 6.40 -9.03
C ALA A 53 -2.79 6.16 -9.43
N GLY A 54 -3.20 4.90 -9.60
CA GLY A 54 -4.56 4.53 -10.01
C GLY A 54 -5.57 4.34 -8.88
N ALA A 55 -5.15 4.35 -7.61
CA ALA A 55 -6.03 4.20 -6.45
C ALA A 55 -5.96 5.44 -5.57
N SER A 56 -7.03 5.74 -4.83
CA SER A 56 -7.09 6.84 -3.85
C SER A 56 -7.92 6.41 -2.64
N PRO A 57 -7.34 5.63 -1.71
CA PRO A 57 -8.07 5.10 -0.57
C PRO A 57 -8.47 6.23 0.40
N THR A 58 -9.60 6.04 1.06
CA THR A 58 -9.94 6.87 2.23
C THR A 58 -9.01 6.51 3.38
N ILE A 59 -8.40 7.51 4.01
CA ILE A 59 -7.47 7.33 5.12
C ILE A 59 -8.14 7.74 6.43
N CYS A 60 -8.12 6.83 7.39
CA CYS A 60 -8.63 7.01 8.74
C CYS A 60 -7.54 6.70 9.76
N PHE A 61 -7.71 7.16 11.01
CA PHE A 61 -6.74 6.98 12.08
C PHE A 61 -7.41 6.41 13.33
N GLY A 62 -6.74 5.49 14.03
CA GLY A 62 -7.24 4.87 15.26
C GLY A 62 -6.23 3.94 15.93
N GLY A 63 -6.64 3.16 16.92
CA GLY A 63 -5.76 2.33 17.77
C GLY A 63 -5.16 1.06 17.12
N HIS A 64 -4.96 1.04 15.80
CA HIS A 64 -4.45 -0.13 15.09
C HIS A 64 -2.92 -0.10 15.01
N ALA A 65 -2.23 -0.91 15.82
CA ALA A 65 -0.78 -0.85 16.02
C ALA A 65 0.09 -0.80 14.74
N ARG A 66 -0.35 -1.45 13.66
CA ARG A 66 0.38 -1.53 12.39
C ARG A 66 -0.44 -1.05 11.18
N GLY A 67 -1.60 -0.46 11.42
CA GLY A 67 -2.56 -0.13 10.37
C GLY A 67 -3.19 -1.35 9.68
N THR A 68 -4.24 -1.13 8.90
CA THR A 68 -4.97 -2.18 8.18
C THR A 68 -5.72 -1.62 6.98
N SER A 69 -5.92 -2.44 5.96
CA SER A 69 -6.83 -2.16 4.86
C SER A 69 -8.12 -2.94 5.08
N ARG A 70 -9.26 -2.28 4.94
CA ARG A 70 -10.59 -2.90 5.08
C ARG A 70 -11.09 -3.46 3.74
N PRO A 71 -12.05 -4.39 3.73
CA PRO A 71 -12.63 -4.93 2.49
C PRO A 71 -13.22 -3.89 1.54
N ASP A 72 -13.64 -2.75 2.08
CA ASP A 72 -14.15 -1.59 1.36
C ASP A 72 -13.03 -0.66 0.80
N GLY A 73 -11.76 -0.98 1.04
CA GLY A 73 -10.61 -0.20 0.59
C GLY A 73 -10.28 1.00 1.47
N VAL A 74 -10.94 1.17 2.61
CA VAL A 74 -10.53 2.17 3.62
C VAL A 74 -9.24 1.69 4.29
N VAL A 75 -8.24 2.57 4.33
CA VAL A 75 -6.99 2.35 5.06
C VAL A 75 -7.08 3.01 6.41
N VAL A 76 -6.85 2.25 7.48
CA VAL A 76 -6.79 2.75 8.85
C VAL A 76 -5.34 2.69 9.32
N LEU A 77 -4.77 3.83 9.70
CA LEU A 77 -3.41 3.94 10.26
C LEU A 77 -3.47 4.09 11.78
N ALA A 78 -2.38 3.73 12.46
CA ALA A 78 -2.26 4.02 13.90
C ALA A 78 -2.19 5.53 14.11
N ASP A 79 -2.94 6.06 15.08
CA ASP A 79 -2.85 7.49 15.41
C ASP A 79 -1.46 7.88 15.95
N SER A 80 -0.82 6.93 16.63
CA SER A 80 0.45 7.06 17.34
C SER A 80 1.68 7.05 16.45
N LEU A 81 1.55 6.73 15.17
CA LEU A 81 2.68 6.77 14.24
C LEU A 81 3.10 8.22 14.00
N ALA A 82 4.40 8.51 14.01
CA ALA A 82 4.92 9.77 13.48
C ALA A 82 4.68 9.85 11.97
N ASP A 83 4.62 11.05 11.38
CA ASP A 83 4.18 11.22 10.00
C ASP A 83 5.06 10.51 8.96
N ALA A 84 6.38 10.43 9.17
CA ALA A 84 7.27 9.64 8.29
C ALA A 84 6.90 8.14 8.33
N ALA A 85 6.74 7.57 9.52
CA ALA A 85 6.34 6.17 9.70
C ALA A 85 4.90 5.91 9.21
N ALA A 86 3.99 6.86 9.42
CA ALA A 86 2.62 6.79 8.91
C ALA A 86 2.59 6.84 7.38
N THR A 87 3.47 7.63 6.75
CA THR A 87 3.62 7.72 5.29
C THR A 87 4.16 6.41 4.73
N ALA A 88 5.20 5.83 5.34
CA ALA A 88 5.73 4.52 4.95
C ALA A 88 4.68 3.42 5.10
N ARG A 89 3.95 3.41 6.22
CA ARG A 89 2.85 2.45 6.43
C ARG A 89 1.70 2.66 5.46
N LEU A 90 1.39 3.92 5.11
CA LEU A 90 0.38 4.23 4.12
C LEU A 90 0.78 3.67 2.74
N ALA A 91 2.03 3.84 2.32
CA ALA A 91 2.53 3.26 1.07
C ALA A 91 2.30 1.75 1.01
N HIS A 92 2.62 1.03 2.08
CA HIS A 92 2.34 -0.40 2.22
C HIS A 92 0.85 -0.71 2.00
N GLN A 93 -0.03 -0.06 2.78
CA GLN A 93 -1.47 -0.35 2.75
C GLN A 93 -2.11 0.04 1.41
N TRP A 94 -1.63 1.10 0.78
CA TRP A 94 -2.09 1.52 -0.54
C TRP A 94 -1.75 0.47 -1.60
N MET A 95 -0.59 -0.18 -1.51
CA MET A 95 -0.26 -1.30 -2.38
C MET A 95 -1.23 -2.47 -2.19
N HIS A 96 -1.70 -2.78 -0.97
CA HIS A 96 -2.77 -3.77 -0.79
C HIS A 96 -4.10 -3.37 -1.45
N VAL A 97 -4.39 -2.07 -1.52
CA VAL A 97 -5.57 -1.58 -2.22
C VAL A 97 -5.42 -1.78 -3.73
N VAL A 98 -4.25 -1.42 -4.29
CA VAL A 98 -3.92 -1.57 -5.72
C VAL A 98 -3.89 -3.05 -6.13
N ASP A 99 -3.22 -3.90 -5.36
CA ASP A 99 -3.09 -5.34 -5.62
C ASP A 99 -4.35 -6.14 -5.24
N GLY A 100 -5.40 -5.48 -4.76
CA GLY A 100 -6.66 -6.12 -4.40
C GLY A 100 -6.61 -6.99 -3.12
N LEU A 101 -5.51 -6.99 -2.39
CA LEU A 101 -5.32 -7.79 -1.16
C LEU A 101 -6.29 -7.43 -0.03
N HIS A 102 -6.83 -6.21 -0.02
CA HIS A 102 -7.90 -5.82 0.90
C HIS A 102 -9.17 -6.69 0.77
N ARG A 103 -9.35 -7.41 -0.35
CA ARG A 103 -10.47 -8.34 -0.59
C ARG A 103 -10.05 -9.82 -0.54
N PHE A 104 -8.82 -10.11 -0.11
CA PHE A 104 -8.34 -11.48 -0.04
C PHE A 104 -9.09 -12.30 1.03
N PRO A 105 -9.51 -13.54 0.73
CA PRO A 105 -9.41 -14.23 -0.56
C PRO A 105 -10.53 -13.82 -1.51
N ALA A 106 -10.23 -13.74 -2.81
CA ALA A 106 -11.23 -13.58 -3.85
C ALA A 106 -12.02 -14.89 -4.04
N PRO A 107 -13.35 -14.83 -4.24
CA PRO A 107 -14.20 -16.03 -4.31
C PRO A 107 -13.91 -16.94 -5.51
N ASP A 108 -13.41 -16.39 -6.62
CA ASP A 108 -13.34 -17.09 -7.91
C ASP A 108 -11.93 -17.57 -8.30
N VAL A 109 -10.96 -17.55 -7.38
CA VAL A 109 -9.58 -17.94 -7.65
C VAL A 109 -9.17 -19.09 -6.71
N PRO A 110 -8.52 -20.17 -7.18
CA PRO A 110 -8.05 -21.24 -6.30
C PRO A 110 -7.11 -20.71 -5.20
N CYS A 111 -7.36 -21.14 -3.96
CA CYS A 111 -6.67 -20.64 -2.77
C CYS A 111 -5.14 -20.72 -2.86
N ASP A 112 -4.56 -21.82 -3.35
CA ASP A 112 -3.10 -21.97 -3.45
C ASP A 112 -2.46 -20.92 -4.36
N ARG A 113 -3.12 -20.64 -5.49
CA ARG A 113 -2.65 -19.60 -6.42
C ARG A 113 -2.78 -18.21 -5.81
N GLN A 114 -3.86 -17.97 -5.07
CA GLN A 114 -4.04 -16.70 -4.37
C GLN A 114 -3.01 -16.51 -3.26
N LEU A 115 -2.70 -17.54 -2.49
CA LEU A 115 -1.75 -17.46 -1.39
C LEU A 115 -0.35 -17.11 -1.91
N VAL A 116 0.12 -17.77 -2.98
CA VAL A 116 1.40 -17.44 -3.62
C VAL A 116 1.41 -16.00 -4.11
N ALA A 117 0.34 -15.55 -4.78
CA ALA A 117 0.22 -14.18 -5.26
C ALA A 117 0.16 -13.16 -4.10
N ALA A 118 -0.54 -13.48 -3.02
CA ALA A 118 -0.69 -12.64 -1.84
C ALA A 118 0.65 -12.45 -1.12
N LEU A 119 1.42 -13.51 -0.91
CA LEU A 119 2.75 -13.41 -0.30
C LEU A 119 3.72 -12.63 -1.18
N ALA A 120 3.65 -12.78 -2.51
CA ALA A 120 4.46 -11.98 -3.42
C ALA A 120 4.08 -10.49 -3.40
N ALA A 121 2.80 -10.16 -3.26
CA ALA A 121 2.32 -8.79 -3.13
C ALA A 121 2.69 -8.17 -1.77
N GLU A 122 2.55 -8.94 -0.68
CA GLU A 122 3.04 -8.56 0.66
C GLU A 122 4.53 -8.23 0.64
N ALA A 123 5.34 -9.08 0.00
CA ALA A 123 6.78 -8.85 -0.10
C ALA A 123 7.12 -7.52 -0.79
N ARG A 124 6.41 -7.18 -1.88
CA ARG A 124 6.58 -5.87 -2.54
C ARG A 124 6.13 -4.71 -1.65
N ALA A 125 5.02 -4.86 -0.92
CA ALA A 125 4.51 -3.83 -0.01
C ALA A 125 5.46 -3.56 1.17
N ILE A 126 6.07 -4.61 1.73
CA ILE A 126 7.11 -4.50 2.76
C ILE A 126 8.35 -3.78 2.23
N VAL A 127 8.81 -4.11 1.02
CA VAL A 127 9.93 -3.39 0.38
C VAL A 127 9.59 -1.92 0.21
N ALA A 128 8.40 -1.60 -0.30
CA ALA A 128 7.93 -0.22 -0.43
C ALA A 128 7.92 0.52 0.92
N GLU A 129 7.42 -0.12 1.99
CA GLU A 129 7.44 0.46 3.33
C GLU A 129 8.85 0.80 3.79
N ILE A 130 9.78 -0.16 3.66
CA ILE A 130 11.19 0.03 4.04
C ILE A 130 11.80 1.20 3.28
N GLU A 131 11.58 1.26 1.96
CA GLU A 131 12.19 2.27 1.10
C GLU A 131 11.60 3.66 1.33
N VAL A 132 10.28 3.79 1.53
CA VAL A 132 9.66 5.08 1.88
C VAL A 132 10.10 5.53 3.26
N CYS A 133 10.24 4.61 4.21
CA CYS A 133 10.68 4.95 5.56
C CYS A 133 12.14 5.44 5.56
N ASP A 134 13.00 4.88 4.70
CA ASP A 134 14.37 5.33 4.47
C ASP A 134 14.40 6.71 3.80
N GLU A 135 13.61 6.92 2.75
CA GLU A 135 13.49 8.20 2.04
C GLU A 135 13.06 9.34 2.96
N LEU A 136 12.17 9.05 3.91
CA LEU A 136 11.61 10.02 4.85
C LEU A 136 12.32 10.05 6.21
N ALA A 137 13.42 9.32 6.36
CA ALA A 137 14.22 9.25 7.57
C ALA A 137 13.38 8.96 8.84
N CYS A 138 12.58 7.89 8.82
CA CYS A 138 11.88 7.42 10.00
C CYS A 138 12.82 7.22 11.21
N ASP A 139 12.34 7.55 12.41
CA ASP A 139 13.08 7.35 13.66
C ASP A 139 13.44 5.88 13.93
N ALA A 140 12.58 4.95 13.48
CA ALA A 140 12.77 3.52 13.64
C ALA A 140 12.45 2.78 12.34
N ALA A 141 13.23 1.73 12.06
CA ALA A 141 12.97 0.86 10.92
C ALA A 141 11.66 0.07 11.13
N PRO A 142 10.84 -0.12 10.08
CA PRO A 142 9.54 -0.81 10.19
C PRO A 142 9.68 -2.33 10.44
N PHE A 143 10.85 -2.87 10.11
CA PHE A 143 11.21 -4.28 10.26
C PHE A 143 12.67 -4.42 10.71
N THR A 144 12.94 -5.43 11.55
CA THR A 144 14.31 -5.72 12.06
C THR A 144 15.32 -6.00 10.94
N PHE A 145 14.86 -6.40 9.76
CA PHE A 145 15.68 -6.73 8.60
C PHE A 145 15.76 -5.66 7.52
N ALA A 146 15.26 -4.47 7.78
CA ALA A 146 15.25 -3.40 6.79
C ALA A 146 16.65 -3.08 6.23
N ALA A 147 17.70 -3.21 7.06
CA ALA A 147 19.08 -2.99 6.63
C ALA A 147 19.54 -3.99 5.55
N GLU A 148 19.16 -5.26 5.69
CA GLU A 148 19.47 -6.33 4.73
C GLU A 148 18.79 -6.06 3.38
N VAL A 149 17.51 -5.67 3.41
CA VAL A 149 16.75 -5.29 2.20
C VAL A 149 17.38 -4.10 1.50
N ARG A 150 17.84 -3.08 2.24
CA ARG A 150 18.51 -1.91 1.65
C ARG A 150 19.84 -2.27 0.98
N ALA A 151 20.60 -3.18 1.57
CA ALA A 151 21.88 -3.64 1.04
C ALA A 151 21.74 -4.49 -0.23
N ALA A 152 20.61 -5.18 -0.41
CA ALA A 152 20.34 -5.98 -1.61
C ALA A 152 20.12 -5.12 -2.86
N ALA A 153 20.44 -5.68 -4.03
CA ALA A 153 20.19 -5.03 -5.31
C ALA A 153 18.67 -4.82 -5.50
N PRO A 154 18.20 -3.72 -6.13
CA PRO A 154 16.77 -3.42 -6.24
C PRO A 154 15.91 -4.58 -6.78
N ALA A 155 16.42 -5.32 -7.76
CA ALA A 155 15.73 -6.47 -8.36
C ALA A 155 15.59 -7.69 -7.43
N GLU A 156 16.41 -7.77 -6.38
CA GLU A 156 16.47 -8.92 -5.46
C GLU A 156 15.62 -8.70 -4.20
N ARG A 157 15.31 -7.44 -3.85
CA ARG A 157 14.68 -7.05 -2.59
C ARG A 157 13.37 -7.80 -2.31
N ALA A 158 12.47 -7.83 -3.28
CA ALA A 158 11.19 -8.51 -3.13
C ALA A 158 11.37 -10.03 -2.96
N GLY A 159 12.34 -10.63 -3.66
CA GLY A 159 12.69 -12.04 -3.51
C GLY A 159 13.21 -12.38 -2.12
N LEU A 160 14.07 -11.51 -1.56
CA LEU A 160 14.58 -11.64 -0.20
C LEU A 160 13.45 -11.60 0.84
N VAL A 161 12.54 -10.63 0.73
CA VAL A 161 11.39 -10.53 1.65
C VAL A 161 10.45 -11.71 1.48
N LEU A 162 10.18 -12.16 0.24
CA LEU A 162 9.32 -13.32 -0.01
C LEU A 162 9.91 -14.60 0.61
N ALA A 163 11.20 -14.86 0.43
CA ALA A 163 11.89 -15.98 1.07
C ALA A 163 11.76 -15.93 2.59
N ARG A 164 11.83 -14.71 3.16
CA ARG A 164 11.63 -14.50 4.60
C ARG A 164 10.19 -14.79 5.03
N LEU A 165 9.17 -14.31 4.31
CA LEU A 165 7.77 -14.64 4.59
C LEU A 165 7.51 -16.16 4.53
N GLN A 166 8.10 -16.85 3.55
CA GLN A 166 7.97 -18.31 3.40
C GLN A 166 8.66 -19.09 4.53
N ALA A 167 9.72 -18.54 5.12
CA ALA A 167 10.41 -19.12 6.28
C ALA A 167 9.69 -18.87 7.62
N GLU A 168 8.60 -18.07 7.63
CA GLU A 168 7.77 -17.79 8.80
C GLU A 168 8.55 -17.34 10.06
N PRO A 169 9.34 -16.25 10.00
CA PRO A 169 10.07 -15.79 11.16
C PRO A 169 9.09 -15.27 12.22
N GLU A 170 9.39 -15.57 13.48
CA GLU A 170 8.63 -15.08 14.64
C GLU A 170 8.80 -13.56 14.86
N ALA A 171 9.86 -12.97 14.31
CA ALA A 171 10.12 -11.53 14.42
C ALA A 171 9.14 -10.68 13.59
N ASP A 172 8.93 -9.43 14.02
CA ASP A 172 8.14 -8.41 13.32
C ASP A 172 6.66 -8.77 13.05
N GLY A 173 6.16 -9.85 13.65
CA GLY A 173 4.80 -10.35 13.46
C GLY A 173 4.56 -11.05 12.10
N LEU A 174 5.61 -11.39 11.36
CA LEU A 174 5.46 -11.98 10.02
C LEU A 174 4.86 -13.39 10.07
N ALA A 175 5.23 -14.23 11.05
CA ALA A 175 4.61 -15.54 11.24
C ALA A 175 3.09 -15.43 11.47
N VAL A 176 2.62 -14.44 12.24
CA VAL A 176 1.18 -14.20 12.45
C VAL A 176 0.51 -13.84 11.12
N LEU A 177 1.11 -12.92 10.36
CA LEU A 177 0.59 -12.51 9.06
C LEU A 177 0.47 -13.68 8.07
N VAL A 178 1.50 -14.53 7.99
CA VAL A 178 1.49 -15.69 7.07
C VAL A 178 0.45 -16.72 7.51
N ARG A 179 0.34 -16.98 8.82
CA ARG A 179 -0.71 -17.85 9.37
C ARG A 179 -2.11 -17.31 9.07
N ASP A 180 -2.32 -16.00 9.19
CA ASP A 180 -3.60 -15.36 8.89
C ASP A 180 -3.99 -15.51 7.41
N TYR A 181 -3.03 -15.36 6.49
CA TYR A 181 -3.27 -15.60 5.06
C TYR A 181 -3.68 -17.06 4.80
N ARG A 182 -2.98 -18.02 5.40
CA ARG A 182 -3.29 -19.45 5.26
C ARG A 182 -4.64 -19.82 5.88
N ALA A 183 -4.96 -19.27 7.04
CA ALA A 183 -6.21 -19.56 7.75
C ALA A 183 -7.46 -19.11 6.95
N ARG A 184 -7.33 -18.06 6.12
CA ARG A 184 -8.39 -17.61 5.21
C ARG A 184 -8.51 -18.47 3.95
N CYS A 185 -7.55 -19.36 3.72
CA CYS A 185 -7.49 -20.32 2.61
C CYS A 185 -7.46 -21.79 3.13
N PRO A 186 -8.48 -22.25 3.88
CA PRO A 186 -8.49 -23.60 4.42
C PRO A 186 -8.69 -24.61 3.27
N GLY A 187 -7.63 -25.33 2.91
CA GLY A 187 -7.64 -26.32 1.82
C GLY A 187 -6.36 -26.38 0.99
N GLY A 188 -5.44 -25.44 1.20
CA GLY A 188 -4.12 -25.42 0.56
C GLY A 188 -3.02 -25.98 1.46
N GLY A 189 -2.75 -27.27 1.34
CA GLY A 189 -1.63 -27.98 1.96
C GLY A 189 -0.95 -28.86 0.94
#